data_AF-A0A4Y6RQB3-F1
#
_entry.id   AF-A0A4Y6RQB3-F1
#
_cell.length_a   1.000
_cell.length_b   1.000
_cell.length_c   1.000
_cell.angle_alpha   90.00
_cell.angle_beta   90.00
_cell.angle_gamma   90.00
#
_symmetry.space_group_name_H-M   'P 1'
#
loop_
_entity.id
_entity.type
_entity.pdbx_description
1 polymer ?
#
loop_
_entity_poly.entity_id
_entity_poly.type
_entity_poly.pdbx_seq_one_letter_code
_entity_poly.pdbx_strand_id
1 'polypeptide(L)'
;MKRISIIKTAGFALIAGLFLQTAPASAGFGFDVVHFSAAAMPGGETTKPEPENQIWGHLKLPSGQGPHPAIVLMHGCSGIQQSHFDWAHKLNDAGFAALIVDSFRPRSIVRQCGSGIAAASPSGRVLDAYGALQYLSRQSDIDADRIGLIGWSHGGIAALSAVSENGIGERFPETFQSVAAFYPYCITGRTFFRPVSILIGEEDDWTPAADCQRLKAGTENTEHEVDLTLLPGATHAFDNPDVGDGIRIPGDTGRLHWLKYAADAHQTAIQTIKVFFDEKL
;
A
#
# COMPACT_ATOMS: atom_id res chain seq x y z
N MET A 1 -42.44 -66.45 -40.78
CA MET A 1 -41.00 -66.17 -40.51
C MET A 1 -40.53 -65.24 -41.62
N LYS A 2 -40.02 -64.01 -41.44
CA LYS A 2 -39.29 -63.33 -40.36
C LYS A 2 -39.80 -61.88 -40.22
N ARG A 3 -39.65 -61.34 -39.01
CA ARG A 3 -40.02 -60.00 -38.55
C ARG A 3 -38.76 -59.12 -38.42
N ILE A 4 -38.90 -57.80 -38.72
CA ILE A 4 -38.26 -56.64 -38.03
C ILE A 4 -36.72 -56.50 -38.29
N SER A 5 -36.07 -55.34 -38.44
CA SER A 5 -36.28 -53.98 -37.90
C SER A 5 -35.65 -52.89 -38.77
N ILE A 6 -36.23 -51.70 -38.74
CA ILE A 6 -35.64 -50.44 -39.20
C ILE A 6 -34.86 -49.85 -38.02
N ILE A 7 -33.56 -49.65 -38.17
CA ILE A 7 -32.72 -48.99 -37.17
C ILE A 7 -32.76 -47.48 -37.43
N LYS A 8 -33.36 -46.73 -36.49
CA LYS A 8 -33.24 -45.27 -36.41
C LYS A 8 -31.95 -44.93 -35.67
N THR A 9 -31.05 -44.19 -36.32
CA THR A 9 -29.84 -43.65 -35.69
C THR A 9 -30.21 -42.43 -34.85
N ALA A 10 -30.12 -42.55 -33.53
CA ALA A 10 -30.24 -41.42 -32.60
C ALA A 10 -28.90 -40.68 -32.54
N GLY A 11 -28.89 -39.40 -32.92
CA GLY A 11 -27.75 -38.51 -32.73
C GLY A 11 -27.61 -38.16 -31.25
N PHE A 12 -26.51 -38.59 -30.63
CA PHE A 12 -26.08 -38.08 -29.33
C PHE A 12 -25.38 -36.73 -29.55
N ALA A 13 -26.01 -35.64 -29.13
CA ALA A 13 -25.33 -34.36 -28.97
C ALA A 13 -24.50 -34.42 -27.68
N LEU A 14 -23.17 -34.47 -27.81
CA LEU A 14 -22.25 -34.30 -26.69
C LEU A 14 -22.28 -32.81 -26.29
N ILE A 15 -22.93 -32.48 -25.17
CA ILE A 15 -22.75 -31.20 -24.51
C ILE A 15 -21.43 -31.31 -23.74
N ALA A 16 -20.35 -30.80 -24.34
CA ALA A 16 -19.08 -30.61 -23.64
C ALA A 16 -19.26 -29.46 -22.64
N GLY A 17 -19.58 -29.80 -21.39
CA GLY A 17 -19.52 -28.85 -20.27
C GLY A 17 -18.07 -28.42 -20.09
N LEU A 18 -17.75 -27.18 -20.50
CA LEU A 18 -16.47 -26.55 -20.26
C LEU A 18 -16.42 -26.15 -18.78
N PHE A 19 -15.98 -27.05 -17.91
CA PHE A 19 -15.57 -26.66 -16.56
C PHE A 19 -14.28 -25.86 -16.69
N LEU A 20 -14.38 -24.52 -16.59
CA LEU A 20 -13.21 -23.70 -16.28
C LEU A 20 -12.76 -24.09 -14.87
N GLN A 21 -11.79 -25.00 -14.78
CA GLN A 21 -11.00 -25.16 -13.57
C GLN A 21 -10.12 -23.92 -13.44
N THR A 22 -10.51 -23.01 -12.56
CA THR A 22 -9.59 -22.00 -12.03
C THR A 22 -8.54 -22.76 -11.23
N ALA A 23 -7.31 -22.84 -11.76
CA ALA A 23 -6.19 -23.35 -10.99
C ALA A 23 -6.01 -22.44 -9.76
N PRO A 24 -5.89 -22.99 -8.54
CA PRO A 24 -5.58 -22.17 -7.39
C PRO A 24 -4.22 -21.51 -7.62
N ALA A 25 -4.12 -20.21 -7.36
CA ALA A 25 -2.84 -19.52 -7.35
C ALA A 25 -1.93 -20.24 -6.35
N SER A 26 -0.92 -20.95 -6.84
CA SER A 26 0.08 -21.55 -5.98
C SER A 26 0.80 -20.42 -5.26
N ALA A 27 0.85 -20.43 -3.94
CA ALA A 27 1.68 -19.53 -3.15
C ALA A 27 3.13 -19.63 -3.63
N GLY A 28 3.53 -18.70 -4.51
CA GLY A 28 4.86 -18.63 -5.05
C GLY A 28 5.85 -18.24 -3.95
N PHE A 29 7.07 -18.75 -4.04
CA PHE A 29 8.14 -18.31 -3.13
C PHE A 29 8.49 -16.81 -3.31
N GLY A 30 8.23 -16.25 -4.49
CA GLY A 30 8.54 -14.86 -4.85
C GLY A 30 7.32 -13.92 -4.85
N PHE A 31 7.56 -12.68 -5.30
CA PHE A 31 6.51 -11.69 -5.57
C PHE A 31 6.11 -11.75 -7.04
N ASP A 32 4.82 -11.70 -7.32
CA ASP A 32 4.29 -11.54 -8.67
C ASP A 32 4.41 -10.07 -9.09
N VAL A 33 4.97 -9.83 -10.28
CA VAL A 33 5.00 -8.49 -10.86
C VAL A 33 3.67 -8.23 -11.53
N VAL A 34 2.91 -7.28 -10.97
CA VAL A 34 1.59 -6.90 -11.44
C VAL A 34 1.62 -5.52 -12.06
N HIS A 35 0.71 -5.27 -13.00
CA HIS A 35 0.58 -3.99 -13.67
C HIS A 35 -0.87 -3.52 -13.55
N PHE A 36 -1.05 -2.27 -13.16
CA PHE A 36 -2.35 -1.65 -13.05
C PHE A 36 -2.24 -0.16 -13.39
N SER A 37 -3.36 0.51 -13.60
CA SER A 37 -3.35 1.95 -13.82
C SER A 37 -3.45 2.68 -12.49
N ALA A 38 -2.79 3.83 -12.37
CA ALA A 38 -3.16 4.82 -11.37
C ALA A 38 -4.66 5.14 -11.50
N ALA A 39 -5.33 5.39 -10.38
CA ALA A 39 -6.75 5.65 -10.38
C ALA A 39 -7.08 6.93 -11.16
N ALA A 40 -8.18 6.87 -11.90
CA ALA A 40 -8.76 8.03 -12.54
C ALA A 40 -9.38 8.96 -11.50
N MET A 41 -9.27 10.27 -11.71
CA MET A 41 -10.07 11.22 -10.93
C MET A 41 -11.57 10.97 -11.14
N PRO A 42 -12.37 10.75 -10.08
CA PRO A 42 -13.81 10.61 -10.21
C PRO A 42 -14.42 11.87 -10.86
N GLY A 43 -15.12 11.71 -11.98
CA GLY A 43 -15.70 12.81 -12.76
C GLY A 43 -14.80 13.44 -13.83
N GLY A 44 -13.58 12.93 -14.04
CA GLY A 44 -12.73 13.27 -15.18
C GLY A 44 -12.93 12.30 -16.36
N GLU A 45 -12.93 12.81 -17.59
CA GLU A 45 -12.82 11.94 -18.78
C GLU A 45 -11.45 11.22 -18.73
N THR A 46 -11.46 9.88 -18.71
CA THR A 46 -10.25 9.10 -18.97
C THR A 46 -10.26 8.66 -20.42
N THR A 47 -9.38 9.24 -21.22
CA THR A 47 -9.11 8.75 -22.56
C THR A 47 -7.83 7.91 -22.49
N LYS A 48 -8.01 6.58 -22.38
CA LYS A 48 -6.97 5.54 -22.39
C LYS A 48 -5.95 5.55 -21.22
N PRO A 49 -5.42 4.36 -20.84
CA PRO A 49 -4.22 4.29 -20.01
C PRO A 49 -3.04 4.83 -20.82
N GLU A 50 -2.66 6.08 -20.56
CA GLU A 50 -1.38 6.62 -21.04
C GLU A 50 -0.22 5.88 -20.34
N PRO A 51 0.94 5.69 -20.99
CA PRO A 51 2.10 5.02 -20.39
C PRO A 51 2.51 5.60 -19.03
N GLU A 52 2.32 6.91 -18.83
CA GLU A 52 2.55 7.64 -17.58
C GLU A 52 1.59 7.29 -16.42
N ASN A 53 0.45 6.66 -16.73
CA ASN A 53 -0.53 6.18 -15.77
C ASN A 53 -0.37 4.69 -15.44
N GLN A 54 0.50 3.96 -16.16
CA GLN A 54 0.79 2.58 -15.81
C GLN A 54 1.69 2.51 -14.57
N ILE A 55 1.28 1.72 -13.60
CA ILE A 55 1.98 1.47 -12.34
C ILE A 55 2.39 0.02 -12.29
N TRP A 56 3.57 -0.23 -11.72
CA TRP A 56 4.06 -1.57 -11.46
C TRP A 56 3.91 -1.86 -9.98
N GLY A 57 3.65 -3.12 -9.65
CA GLY A 57 3.61 -3.58 -8.28
C GLY A 57 4.23 -4.94 -8.09
N HIS A 58 4.60 -5.24 -6.85
CA HIS A 58 5.04 -6.55 -6.42
C HIS A 58 4.00 -7.08 -5.43
N LEU A 59 3.17 -8.02 -5.89
CA LEU A 59 2.13 -8.66 -5.09
C LEU A 59 2.66 -9.96 -4.49
N LYS A 60 2.37 -10.19 -3.21
CA LYS A 60 2.51 -11.51 -2.61
C LYS A 60 1.29 -11.82 -1.76
N LEU A 61 0.75 -13.02 -1.97
CA LEU A 61 -0.33 -13.58 -1.16
C LEU A 61 0.26 -14.37 0.02
N PRO A 62 -0.40 -14.34 1.19
CA PRO A 62 0.00 -15.15 2.33
C PRO A 62 -0.32 -16.63 2.06
N SER A 63 0.21 -17.52 2.91
CA SER A 63 -0.18 -18.92 2.86
C SER A 63 -1.59 -19.12 3.44
N GLY A 64 -2.34 -20.10 2.92
CA GLY A 64 -3.69 -20.42 3.39
C GLY A 64 -4.74 -20.25 2.30
N GLN A 65 -6.01 -20.45 2.66
CA GLN A 65 -7.13 -20.18 1.77
C GLN A 65 -7.57 -18.72 1.94
N GLY A 66 -7.83 -18.03 0.82
CA GLY A 66 -8.41 -16.70 0.81
C GLY A 66 -9.94 -16.70 0.96
N PRO A 67 -10.59 -15.53 0.76
CA PRO A 67 -9.96 -14.25 0.43
C PRO A 67 -9.17 -13.66 1.60
N HIS A 68 -8.05 -13.01 1.30
CA HIS A 68 -7.14 -12.45 2.28
C HIS A 68 -7.36 -10.94 2.46
N PRO A 69 -7.28 -10.39 3.69
CA PRO A 69 -7.12 -8.95 3.85
C PRO A 69 -5.80 -8.52 3.18
N ALA A 70 -5.74 -7.28 2.70
CA ALA A 70 -4.61 -6.82 1.90
C ALA A 70 -4.07 -5.48 2.38
N ILE A 71 -2.77 -5.28 2.22
CA ILE A 71 -2.07 -4.03 2.55
C ILE A 71 -1.34 -3.53 1.31
N VAL A 72 -1.60 -2.28 0.94
CA VAL A 72 -0.84 -1.55 -0.08
C VAL A 72 0.37 -0.88 0.58
N LEU A 73 1.56 -0.99 -0.03
CA LEU A 73 2.82 -0.48 0.52
C LEU A 73 3.39 0.60 -0.41
N MET A 74 3.46 1.84 0.07
CA MET A 74 3.93 3.01 -0.67
C MET A 74 5.35 3.42 -0.25
N HIS A 75 6.32 3.22 -1.13
CA HIS A 75 7.72 3.51 -0.84
C HIS A 75 8.00 5.00 -0.56
N GLY A 76 9.11 5.27 0.14
CA GLY A 76 9.63 6.62 0.38
C GLY A 76 10.28 7.28 -0.85
N CYS A 77 10.95 8.41 -0.63
CA CYS A 77 11.49 9.20 -1.74
C CYS A 77 12.68 8.57 -2.47
N SER A 78 13.28 7.52 -1.89
CA SER A 78 14.37 6.74 -2.48
C SER A 78 13.91 5.60 -3.40
N GLY A 79 12.60 5.49 -3.68
CA GLY A 79 12.05 4.36 -4.41
C GLY A 79 11.94 3.10 -3.56
N ILE A 80 11.60 1.97 -4.20
CA ILE A 80 11.55 0.66 -3.55
C ILE A 80 12.96 0.23 -3.11
N GLN A 81 13.06 -0.18 -1.85
CA GLN A 81 14.23 -0.72 -1.15
C GLN A 81 13.91 -2.11 -0.57
N GLN A 82 14.92 -2.89 -0.17
CA GLN A 82 14.76 -4.23 0.38
C GLN A 82 13.84 -4.26 1.61
N SER A 83 13.91 -3.24 2.48
CA SER A 83 13.03 -3.11 3.64
C SER A 83 11.53 -3.21 3.33
N HIS A 84 11.07 -2.78 2.15
CA HIS A 84 9.66 -2.89 1.76
C HIS A 84 9.26 -4.34 1.48
N PHE A 85 10.16 -5.14 0.90
CA PHE A 85 9.95 -6.58 0.71
C PHE A 85 9.99 -7.31 2.06
N ASP A 86 10.88 -6.90 2.97
CA ASP A 86 10.95 -7.47 4.32
C ASP A 86 9.70 -7.17 5.14
N TRP A 87 9.09 -5.99 4.97
CA TRP A 87 7.78 -5.65 5.53
C TRP A 87 6.65 -6.46 4.92
N ALA A 88 6.64 -6.58 3.58
CA ALA A 88 5.65 -7.42 2.91
C ALA A 88 5.73 -8.87 3.40
N HIS A 89 6.92 -9.44 3.62
CA HIS A 89 7.06 -10.78 4.21
C HIS A 89 6.43 -10.86 5.62
N LYS A 90 6.70 -9.89 6.49
CA LYS A 90 6.10 -9.85 7.85
C LYS A 90 4.58 -9.77 7.80
N LEU A 91 4.02 -9.01 6.86
CA LEU A 91 2.58 -8.90 6.65
C LEU A 91 1.99 -10.23 6.12
N ASN A 92 2.68 -10.89 5.20
CA ASN A 92 2.29 -12.22 4.73
C ASN A 92 2.31 -13.27 5.85
N ASP A 93 3.32 -13.23 6.72
CA ASP A 93 3.40 -14.10 7.91
C ASP A 93 2.28 -13.82 8.91
N ALA A 94 1.73 -12.60 8.90
CA ALA A 94 0.56 -12.20 9.67
C ALA A 94 -0.78 -12.47 8.94
N GLY A 95 -0.77 -13.04 7.72
CA GLY A 95 -1.98 -13.42 6.99
C GLY A 95 -2.54 -12.34 6.05
N PHE A 96 -1.81 -11.26 5.81
CA PHE A 96 -2.19 -10.20 4.87
C PHE A 96 -1.51 -10.41 3.51
N ALA A 97 -2.26 -10.23 2.42
CA ALA A 97 -1.66 -9.98 1.12
C ALA A 97 -0.94 -8.63 1.14
N ALA A 98 0.21 -8.53 0.47
CA ALA A 98 0.99 -7.31 0.42
C ALA A 98 1.28 -6.92 -1.03
N LEU A 99 0.92 -5.68 -1.39
CA LEU A 99 1.19 -5.10 -2.71
C LEU A 99 2.13 -3.90 -2.55
N ILE A 100 3.40 -4.07 -2.93
CA ILE A 100 4.36 -2.97 -2.98
C ILE A 100 4.17 -2.23 -4.29
N VAL A 101 3.90 -0.92 -4.21
CA VAL A 101 3.63 -0.07 -5.37
C VAL A 101 4.90 0.66 -5.79
N ASP A 102 5.33 0.47 -7.05
CA ASP A 102 6.43 1.24 -7.66
C ASP A 102 5.88 2.48 -8.36
N SER A 103 5.84 3.60 -7.64
CA SER A 103 5.38 4.88 -8.19
C SER A 103 6.42 5.58 -9.06
N PHE A 104 7.67 5.12 -9.08
CA PHE A 104 8.79 5.87 -9.64
C PHE A 104 9.33 5.26 -10.93
N ARG A 105 9.68 3.97 -10.95
CA ARG A 105 10.32 3.35 -12.11
C ARG A 105 9.45 3.35 -13.38
N PRO A 106 8.12 3.15 -13.32
CA PRO A 106 7.27 3.31 -14.51
C PRO A 106 7.34 4.72 -15.12
N ARG A 107 7.75 5.72 -14.32
CA ARG A 107 7.91 7.12 -14.71
C ARG A 107 9.37 7.49 -14.95
N SER A 108 10.26 6.51 -15.09
CA SER A 108 11.71 6.70 -15.26
C SER A 108 12.37 7.49 -14.12
N ILE A 109 11.83 7.38 -12.90
CA ILE A 109 12.38 8.01 -11.69
C ILE A 109 13.08 6.94 -10.86
N VAL A 110 14.28 7.26 -10.37
CA VAL A 110 14.99 6.45 -9.38
C VAL A 110 14.74 6.98 -7.97
N ARG A 111 14.77 8.31 -7.81
CA ARG A 111 14.64 8.99 -6.51
C ARG A 111 14.06 10.38 -6.71
N GLN A 112 13.13 10.79 -5.84
CA GLN A 112 12.54 12.13 -5.82
C GLN A 112 12.24 12.54 -4.36
N CYS A 113 13.24 13.12 -3.69
CA CYS A 113 13.13 13.60 -2.30
C CYS A 113 12.82 15.10 -2.18
N GLY A 114 12.55 15.75 -3.30
CA GLY A 114 12.20 17.17 -3.37
C GLY A 114 11.29 17.45 -4.56
N SER A 115 11.43 18.62 -5.16
CA SER A 115 10.69 18.95 -6.39
C SER A 115 11.02 17.96 -7.50
N GLY A 116 9.99 17.58 -8.24
CA GLY A 116 10.09 16.70 -9.40
C GLY A 116 8.76 16.65 -10.12
N ILE A 117 8.43 15.55 -10.78
CA ILE A 117 7.17 15.49 -11.52
C ILE A 117 5.98 15.44 -10.55
N ALA A 118 4.92 16.15 -10.88
CA ALA A 118 3.75 16.29 -10.02
C ALA A 118 3.05 14.94 -9.75
N ALA A 119 2.96 14.06 -10.74
CA ALA A 119 2.37 12.73 -10.60
C ALA A 119 3.11 11.85 -9.58
N ALA A 120 4.42 12.07 -9.41
CA ALA A 120 5.25 11.38 -8.45
C ALA A 120 5.42 12.14 -7.13
N SER A 121 4.73 13.26 -6.91
CA SER A 121 4.67 13.94 -5.60
C SER A 121 3.84 13.13 -4.59
N PRO A 122 3.89 13.43 -3.27
CA PRO A 122 3.06 12.70 -2.31
C PRO A 122 1.58 12.76 -2.65
N SER A 123 1.09 13.93 -3.06
CA SER A 123 -0.30 14.14 -3.45
C SER A 123 -0.65 13.45 -4.75
N GLY A 124 0.26 13.46 -5.74
CA GLY A 124 0.05 12.77 -7.02
C GLY A 124 -0.05 11.26 -6.85
N ARG A 125 0.78 10.69 -5.96
CA ARG A 125 0.83 9.25 -5.68
C ARG A 125 -0.37 8.72 -4.90
N VAL A 126 -1.28 9.57 -4.44
CA VAL A 126 -2.57 9.11 -3.90
C VAL A 126 -3.35 8.34 -4.98
N LEU A 127 -3.27 8.78 -6.24
CA LEU A 127 -3.90 8.07 -7.36
C LEU A 127 -3.27 6.69 -7.60
N ASP A 128 -1.95 6.55 -7.43
CA ASP A 128 -1.30 5.24 -7.51
C ASP A 128 -1.82 4.29 -6.43
N ALA A 129 -1.96 4.78 -5.19
CA ALA A 129 -2.49 4.00 -4.08
C ALA A 129 -3.93 3.55 -4.34
N TYR A 130 -4.82 4.44 -4.81
CA TYR A 130 -6.18 4.07 -5.17
C TYR A 130 -6.25 3.16 -6.40
N GLY A 131 -5.31 3.28 -7.34
CA GLY A 131 -5.19 2.34 -8.46
C GLY A 131 -4.83 0.92 -7.96
N ALA A 132 -3.93 0.84 -6.97
CA ALA A 132 -3.56 -0.40 -6.32
C ALA A 132 -4.75 -1.01 -5.54
N LEU A 133 -5.51 -0.19 -4.82
CA LEU A 133 -6.75 -0.60 -4.15
C LEU A 133 -7.74 -1.20 -5.16
N GLN A 134 -8.06 -0.47 -6.24
CA GLN A 134 -8.99 -0.94 -7.28
C GLN A 134 -8.52 -2.22 -7.98
N TYR A 135 -7.20 -2.37 -8.15
CA TYR A 135 -6.61 -3.60 -8.68
C TYR A 135 -6.84 -4.78 -7.72
N LEU A 136 -6.55 -4.58 -6.42
CA LEU A 136 -6.72 -5.59 -5.38
C LEU A 136 -8.19 -5.99 -5.19
N SER A 137 -9.12 -5.03 -5.14
CA SER A 137 -10.57 -5.27 -4.98
C SER A 137 -11.17 -6.19 -6.06
N ARG A 138 -10.48 -6.37 -7.20
CA ARG A 138 -10.92 -7.20 -8.32
C ARG A 138 -10.31 -8.60 -8.32
N GLN A 139 -9.39 -8.90 -7.40
CA GLN A 139 -8.77 -10.22 -7.29
C GLN A 139 -9.64 -11.13 -6.43
N SER A 140 -9.91 -12.36 -6.89
CA SER A 140 -10.75 -13.32 -6.15
C SER A 140 -10.14 -13.78 -4.82
N ASP A 141 -8.81 -13.71 -4.70
CA ASP A 141 -8.08 -14.11 -3.50
C ASP A 141 -7.95 -12.97 -2.47
N ILE A 142 -8.53 -11.80 -2.74
CA ILE A 142 -8.47 -10.62 -1.88
C ILE A 142 -9.87 -10.29 -1.35
N ASP A 143 -9.92 -9.97 -0.07
CA ASP A 143 -11.11 -9.47 0.60
C ASP A 143 -11.19 -7.94 0.36
N ALA A 144 -12.02 -7.55 -0.60
CA ALA A 144 -12.14 -6.16 -1.04
C ALA A 144 -12.59 -5.20 0.07
N ASP A 145 -13.27 -5.72 1.11
CA ASP A 145 -13.72 -4.91 2.24
C ASP A 145 -12.62 -4.68 3.28
N ARG A 146 -11.47 -5.37 3.18
CA ARG A 146 -10.37 -5.35 4.16
C ARG A 146 -9.04 -4.99 3.52
N ILE A 147 -8.97 -3.78 2.96
CA ILE A 147 -7.75 -3.23 2.34
C ILE A 147 -7.22 -2.04 3.15
N GLY A 148 -6.00 -2.18 3.67
CA GLY A 148 -5.25 -1.13 4.37
C GLY A 148 -4.11 -0.54 3.52
N LEU A 149 -3.48 0.51 4.05
CA LEU A 149 -2.37 1.21 3.39
C LEU A 149 -1.25 1.50 4.39
N ILE A 150 -0.01 1.22 3.99
CA ILE A 150 1.20 1.67 4.67
C ILE A 150 2.01 2.56 3.74
N GLY A 151 2.54 3.66 4.26
CA GLY A 151 3.49 4.49 3.55
C GLY A 151 4.67 4.92 4.40
N TRP A 152 5.85 5.06 3.77
CA TRP A 152 7.08 5.50 4.42
C TRP A 152 7.52 6.87 3.91
N SER A 153 7.86 7.80 4.81
CA SER A 153 8.37 9.14 4.47
C SER A 153 7.45 9.84 3.45
N HIS A 154 7.96 10.09 2.25
CA HIS A 154 7.21 10.57 1.09
C HIS A 154 5.95 9.74 0.75
N GLY A 155 6.00 8.41 0.88
CA GLY A 155 4.83 7.53 0.78
C GLY A 155 3.91 7.61 2.00
N GLY A 156 4.44 7.91 3.19
CA GLY A 156 3.65 8.14 4.40
C GLY A 156 2.79 9.40 4.28
N ILE A 157 3.31 10.46 3.66
CA ILE A 157 2.52 11.65 3.33
C ILE A 157 1.37 11.30 2.37
N ALA A 158 1.64 10.49 1.34
CA ALA A 158 0.62 10.02 0.41
C ALA A 158 -0.44 9.18 1.14
N ALA A 159 -0.02 8.32 2.07
CA ALA A 159 -0.90 7.49 2.86
C ALA A 159 -1.84 8.33 3.73
N LEU A 160 -1.32 9.31 4.49
CA LEU A 160 -2.15 10.24 5.26
C LEU A 160 -3.10 11.03 4.35
N SER A 161 -2.63 11.46 3.17
CA SER A 161 -3.45 12.19 2.20
C SER A 161 -4.56 11.34 1.56
N ALA A 162 -4.40 10.02 1.50
CA ALA A 162 -5.41 9.12 0.95
C ALA A 162 -6.70 9.10 1.78
N VAL A 163 -6.60 9.33 3.09
CA VAL A 163 -7.76 9.28 4.01
C VAL A 163 -8.04 10.59 4.75
N SER A 164 -7.51 11.70 4.25
CA SER A 164 -7.79 13.03 4.81
C SER A 164 -9.22 13.48 4.50
N GLU A 165 -9.93 14.03 5.48
CA GLU A 165 -11.23 14.69 5.26
C GLU A 165 -11.09 15.87 4.29
N ASN A 166 -12.12 16.10 3.49
CA ASN A 166 -12.15 17.04 2.37
C ASN A 166 -11.07 16.75 1.30
N GLY A 167 -10.46 15.57 1.36
CA GLY A 167 -9.40 15.11 0.49
C GLY A 167 -9.93 14.48 -0.80
N ILE A 168 -8.97 14.13 -1.66
CA ILE A 168 -9.26 13.40 -2.90
C ILE A 168 -9.84 12.00 -2.62
N GLY A 169 -9.50 11.40 -1.48
CA GLY A 169 -9.89 10.05 -1.11
C GLY A 169 -11.40 9.85 -0.98
N GLU A 170 -12.11 10.85 -0.46
CA GLU A 170 -13.57 10.82 -0.29
C GLU A 170 -14.34 10.82 -1.63
N ARG A 171 -13.64 11.10 -2.75
CA ARG A 171 -14.25 11.07 -4.08
C ARG A 171 -14.32 9.67 -4.65
N PHE A 172 -13.55 8.73 -4.11
CA PHE A 172 -13.52 7.35 -4.58
C PHE A 172 -14.66 6.54 -3.95
N PRO A 173 -15.31 5.64 -4.72
CA PRO A 173 -16.38 4.80 -4.18
C PRO A 173 -15.87 3.75 -3.20
N GLU A 174 -14.65 3.26 -3.42
CA GLU A 174 -13.94 2.34 -2.53
C GLU A 174 -12.81 3.12 -1.86
N THR A 175 -12.60 2.91 -0.56
CA THR A 175 -11.57 3.60 0.23
C THR A 175 -10.81 2.60 1.11
N PHE A 176 -9.58 2.96 1.48
CA PHE A 176 -8.83 2.18 2.46
C PHE A 176 -9.59 2.15 3.79
N GLN A 177 -9.58 1.02 4.48
CA GLN A 177 -10.24 0.90 5.79
C GLN A 177 -9.40 1.48 6.92
N SER A 178 -8.07 1.45 6.78
CA SER A 178 -7.14 2.01 7.76
C SER A 178 -5.78 2.30 7.11
N VAL A 179 -5.05 3.24 7.70
CA VAL A 179 -3.77 3.71 7.17
C VAL A 179 -2.71 3.77 8.27
N ALA A 180 -1.51 3.28 7.99
CA ALA A 180 -0.33 3.53 8.80
C ALA A 180 0.72 4.34 8.04
N ALA A 181 1.39 5.27 8.73
CA ALA A 181 2.43 6.12 8.17
C ALA A 181 3.71 6.10 9.02
N PHE A 182 4.81 5.72 8.38
CA PHE A 182 6.14 5.69 8.97
C PHE A 182 6.87 6.99 8.65
N TYR A 183 7.28 7.71 9.70
CA TYR A 183 8.03 8.97 9.65
C TYR A 183 7.54 9.93 8.53
N PRO A 184 6.23 10.26 8.48
CA PRO A 184 5.70 11.17 7.47
C PRO A 184 6.02 12.63 7.82
N TYR A 185 5.94 13.51 6.81
CA TYR A 185 5.76 14.93 7.09
C TYR A 185 4.32 15.20 7.53
N CYS A 186 4.11 15.49 8.81
CA CYS A 186 2.79 15.76 9.38
C CYS A 186 2.37 17.22 9.18
N ILE A 187 1.07 17.45 8.92
CA ILE A 187 0.49 18.79 8.71
C ILE A 187 -0.59 19.01 9.76
N THR A 188 -0.40 20.00 10.64
CA THR A 188 -1.39 20.38 11.67
C THR A 188 -2.73 20.76 11.04
N GLY A 189 -3.83 20.38 11.69
CA GLY A 189 -5.19 20.71 11.27
C GLY A 189 -5.78 19.75 10.22
N ARG A 190 -5.02 18.74 9.80
CA ARG A 190 -5.55 17.63 9.00
C ARG A 190 -6.36 16.69 9.89
N THR A 191 -7.55 16.33 9.43
CA THR A 191 -8.45 15.33 10.03
C THR A 191 -8.67 14.18 9.04
N PHE A 192 -9.21 13.06 9.50
CA PHE A 192 -9.27 11.82 8.72
C PHE A 192 -10.64 11.17 8.81
N PHE A 193 -11.12 10.59 7.70
CA PHE A 193 -12.37 9.83 7.62
C PHE A 193 -12.17 8.30 7.79
N ARG A 194 -10.94 7.91 8.15
CA ARG A 194 -10.54 6.53 8.48
C ARG A 194 -9.53 6.51 9.63
N PRO A 195 -9.43 5.38 10.37
CA PRO A 195 -8.36 5.15 11.34
C PRO A 195 -6.95 5.37 10.76
N VAL A 196 -6.12 6.10 11.50
CA VAL A 196 -4.73 6.43 11.14
C VAL A 196 -3.80 6.09 12.31
N SER A 197 -2.73 5.33 12.03
CA SER A 197 -1.59 5.14 12.93
C SER A 197 -0.33 5.79 12.36
N ILE A 198 0.42 6.53 13.17
CA ILE A 198 1.67 7.19 12.81
C ILE A 198 2.78 6.69 13.72
N LEU A 199 3.89 6.25 13.13
CA LEU A 199 5.08 5.82 13.84
C LEU A 199 6.24 6.72 13.46
N ILE A 200 6.82 7.43 14.43
CA ILE A 200 7.87 8.42 14.15
C ILE A 200 8.97 8.42 15.21
N GLY A 201 10.21 8.59 14.77
CA GLY A 201 11.38 8.68 15.65
C GLY A 201 11.48 10.05 16.31
N GLU A 202 11.76 10.08 17.62
CA GLU A 202 11.88 11.35 18.36
C GLU A 202 13.09 12.18 17.92
N GLU A 203 14.12 11.54 17.37
CA GLU A 203 15.35 12.18 16.87
C GLU A 203 15.36 12.39 15.35
N ASP A 204 14.20 12.28 14.69
CA ASP A 204 14.08 12.52 13.25
C ASP A 204 14.38 13.98 12.88
N ASP A 205 15.53 14.22 12.23
CA ASP A 205 15.97 15.55 11.79
C ASP A 205 15.45 15.95 10.40
N TRP A 206 14.65 15.10 9.76
CA TRP A 206 14.04 15.31 8.45
C TRP A 206 12.56 15.65 8.55
N THR A 207 11.80 14.80 9.24
CA THR A 207 10.37 14.98 9.53
C THR A 207 10.22 15.07 11.05
N PRO A 208 10.31 16.27 11.65
CA PRO A 208 10.35 16.39 13.10
C PRO A 208 9.11 15.80 13.78
N ALA A 209 9.29 14.94 14.77
CA ALA A 209 8.19 14.32 15.53
C ALA A 209 7.20 15.33 16.12
N ALA A 210 7.67 16.54 16.44
CA ALA A 210 6.85 17.64 16.95
C ALA A 210 5.70 18.04 15.99
N ASP A 211 5.88 17.89 14.68
CA ASP A 211 4.79 18.12 13.72
C ASP A 211 3.68 17.08 13.85
N CYS A 212 4.05 15.81 14.07
CA CYS A 212 3.07 14.74 14.27
C CYS A 212 2.40 14.81 15.64
N GLN A 213 3.11 15.26 16.68
CA GLN A 213 2.49 15.57 17.98
C GLN A 213 1.44 16.68 17.86
N ARG A 214 1.72 17.74 17.08
CA ARG A 214 0.74 18.81 16.82
C ARG A 214 -0.46 18.33 16.01
N LEU A 215 -0.23 17.47 15.00
CA LEU A 215 -1.31 16.82 14.26
C LEU A 215 -2.19 15.99 15.21
N LYS A 216 -1.58 15.11 16.01
CA LYS A 216 -2.28 14.28 17.01
C LYS A 216 -3.18 15.12 17.92
N ALA A 217 -2.64 16.19 18.51
CA ALA A 217 -3.39 17.11 19.36
C ALA A 217 -4.57 17.76 18.61
N GLY A 218 -4.38 18.11 17.33
CA GLY A 218 -5.44 18.68 16.49
C GLY A 218 -6.55 17.70 16.11
N THR A 219 -6.34 16.39 16.28
CA THR A 219 -7.35 15.35 16.01
C THR A 219 -8.04 14.84 17.28
N GLU A 220 -7.70 15.37 18.46
CA GLU A 220 -8.39 15.02 19.70
C GLU A 220 -9.89 15.32 19.60
N ASN A 221 -10.71 14.36 20.02
CA ASN A 221 -12.19 14.42 19.94
C ASN A 221 -12.78 14.37 18.52
N THR A 222 -11.98 14.06 17.49
CA THR A 222 -12.52 13.68 16.17
C THR A 222 -12.91 12.21 16.16
N GLU A 223 -13.71 11.77 15.18
CA GLU A 223 -14.11 10.36 15.03
C GLU A 223 -12.89 9.44 14.86
N HIS A 224 -11.87 9.92 14.15
CA HIS A 224 -10.63 9.21 13.91
C HIS A 224 -9.45 10.02 14.44
N GLU A 225 -9.37 10.08 15.78
CA GLU A 225 -8.18 10.55 16.46
C GLU A 225 -6.95 9.74 16.01
N VAL A 226 -5.85 10.44 15.70
CA VAL A 226 -4.61 9.79 15.27
C VAL A 226 -4.08 8.90 16.39
N ASP A 227 -3.70 7.67 16.08
CA ASP A 227 -2.85 6.86 16.94
C ASP A 227 -1.38 7.23 16.66
N LEU A 228 -0.69 7.84 17.62
CA LEU A 228 0.69 8.30 17.46
C LEU A 228 1.63 7.51 18.36
N THR A 229 2.54 6.75 17.74
CA THR A 229 3.66 6.08 18.39
C THR A 229 4.93 6.90 18.20
N LEU A 230 5.44 7.48 19.29
CA LEU A 230 6.77 8.09 19.35
C LEU A 230 7.80 7.02 19.70
N LEU A 231 8.91 6.98 18.96
CA LEU A 231 9.96 5.98 19.11
C LEU A 231 11.22 6.65 19.67
N PRO A 232 11.53 6.46 20.97
CA PRO A 232 12.66 7.13 21.61
C PRO A 232 14.00 6.79 20.97
N GLY A 233 14.83 7.82 20.75
CA GLY A 233 16.17 7.68 20.15
C GLY A 233 16.18 7.24 18.68
N ALA A 234 15.02 7.00 18.07
CA ALA A 234 14.92 6.61 16.68
C ALA A 234 14.97 7.84 15.75
N THR A 235 15.49 7.64 14.55
CA THR A 235 15.67 8.69 13.53
C THR A 235 14.84 8.38 12.28
N HIS A 236 15.01 9.14 11.21
CA HIS A 236 14.37 8.82 9.94
C HIS A 236 14.84 7.43 9.45
N ALA A 237 13.95 6.67 8.81
CA ALA A 237 14.23 5.30 8.34
C ALA A 237 14.67 4.31 9.45
N PHE A 238 14.15 4.49 10.68
CA PHE A 238 14.47 3.64 11.84
C PHE A 238 14.23 2.14 11.60
N ASP A 239 13.32 1.80 10.69
CA ASP A 239 12.87 0.44 10.38
C ASP A 239 13.64 -0.21 9.21
N ASN A 240 14.62 0.47 8.64
CA ASN A 240 15.39 -0.03 7.50
C ASN A 240 16.75 -0.59 7.93
N PRO A 241 16.98 -1.91 7.96
CA PRO A 241 18.26 -2.48 8.34
C PRO A 241 19.43 -2.03 7.44
N ASP A 242 19.16 -1.71 6.16
CA ASP A 242 20.21 -1.36 5.19
C ASP A 242 20.87 -0.01 5.49
N VAL A 243 20.25 0.86 6.31
CA VAL A 243 20.91 2.11 6.75
C VAL A 243 21.93 1.88 7.87
N GLY A 244 21.90 0.70 8.52
CA GLY A 244 22.87 0.26 9.52
C GLY A 244 23.13 1.28 10.64
N ASP A 245 24.41 1.49 10.96
CA ASP A 245 24.86 2.42 12.01
C ASP A 245 24.66 3.91 11.65
N GLY A 246 24.23 4.17 10.42
CA GLY A 246 23.66 5.43 9.98
C GLY A 246 24.34 6.03 8.76
N ILE A 247 23.55 6.83 8.04
CA ILE A 247 23.94 7.48 6.79
C ILE A 247 23.36 8.90 6.75
N ARG A 248 24.07 9.81 6.07
CA ARG A 248 23.58 11.15 5.75
C ARG A 248 23.04 11.18 4.33
N ILE A 249 21.77 11.55 4.17
CA ILE A 249 21.10 11.66 2.86
C ILE A 249 20.70 13.12 2.60
N PRO A 250 20.98 13.68 1.41
CA PRO A 250 20.52 15.03 1.08
C PRO A 250 19.01 15.07 0.83
N GLY A 251 18.34 15.97 1.54
CA GLY A 251 16.96 16.39 1.28
C GLY A 251 16.86 17.33 0.08
N ASP A 252 15.66 17.87 -0.14
CA ASP A 252 15.32 18.79 -1.23
C ASP A 252 16.09 20.12 -1.18
N THR A 253 16.31 20.65 0.02
CA THR A 253 17.08 21.86 0.30
C THR A 253 18.59 21.65 0.22
N GLY A 254 19.05 20.42 -0.05
CA GLY A 254 20.45 20.03 0.04
C GLY A 254 20.96 19.83 1.48
N ARG A 255 20.13 20.10 2.51
CA ARG A 255 20.44 19.76 3.90
C ARG A 255 20.61 18.24 4.02
N LEU A 256 21.65 17.82 4.72
CA LEU A 256 21.89 16.41 5.02
C LEU A 256 21.09 15.98 6.25
N HIS A 257 20.30 14.92 6.09
CA HIS A 257 19.48 14.33 7.14
C HIS A 257 20.09 13.02 7.63
N TRP A 258 19.99 12.76 8.93
CA TRP A 258 20.53 11.56 9.56
C TRP A 258 19.50 10.45 9.59
N LEU A 259 19.85 9.33 8.96
CA LEU A 259 19.07 8.10 8.97
C LEU A 259 19.89 7.04 9.69
N LYS A 260 19.27 6.27 10.59
CA LYS A 260 19.92 5.20 11.33
C LYS A 260 18.92 4.10 11.69
N TYR A 261 19.36 2.86 11.52
CA TYR A 261 18.56 1.70 11.89
C TYR A 261 18.47 1.62 13.42
N ALA A 262 17.26 1.40 13.94
CA ALA A 262 17.01 1.22 15.36
C ALA A 262 16.21 -0.06 15.58
N ALA A 263 16.90 -1.14 15.98
CA ALA A 263 16.30 -2.46 16.11
C ALA A 263 15.09 -2.50 17.05
N ASP A 264 15.18 -1.86 18.22
CA ASP A 264 14.08 -1.81 19.19
C ASP A 264 12.87 -1.04 18.63
N ALA A 265 13.11 0.10 17.98
CA ALA A 265 12.07 0.88 17.33
C ALA A 265 11.40 0.11 16.18
N HIS A 266 12.19 -0.64 15.41
CA HIS A 266 11.68 -1.52 14.35
C HIS A 266 10.81 -2.65 14.94
N GLN A 267 11.23 -3.29 16.03
CA GLN A 267 10.41 -4.33 16.69
C GLN A 267 9.10 -3.78 17.24
N THR A 268 9.13 -2.61 17.89
CA THR A 268 7.93 -1.91 18.32
C THR A 268 7.01 -1.65 17.13
N ALA A 269 7.55 -1.14 16.02
CA ALA A 269 6.76 -0.86 14.83
C ALA A 269 6.10 -2.11 14.24
N ILE A 270 6.80 -3.25 14.20
CA ILE A 270 6.23 -4.53 13.73
C ILE A 270 5.01 -4.91 14.58
N GLN A 271 5.12 -4.78 15.91
CA GLN A 271 4.05 -5.12 16.84
C GLN A 271 2.87 -4.15 16.70
N THR A 272 3.14 -2.84 16.66
CA THR A 272 2.13 -1.80 16.47
C THR A 272 1.36 -2.01 15.17
N ILE A 273 2.04 -2.24 14.04
CA ILE A 273 1.39 -2.43 12.74
C ILE A 273 0.52 -3.68 12.72
N LYS A 274 1.00 -4.78 13.31
CA LYS A 274 0.21 -6.01 13.39
C LYS A 274 -1.08 -5.77 14.16
N VAL A 275 -0.99 -5.22 15.37
CA VAL A 275 -2.15 -4.94 16.22
C VAL A 275 -3.12 -3.98 15.52
N PHE A 276 -2.59 -2.91 14.93
CA PHE A 276 -3.41 -1.91 14.24
C PHE A 276 -4.23 -2.52 13.09
N PHE A 277 -3.62 -3.29 12.19
CA PHE A 277 -4.38 -3.89 11.08
C PHE A 277 -5.24 -5.07 11.52
N ASP A 278 -4.86 -5.84 12.53
CA ASP A 278 -5.72 -6.90 13.10
C ASP A 278 -7.03 -6.31 13.69
N GLU A 279 -6.99 -5.08 14.22
CA GLU A 279 -8.16 -4.41 14.80
C GLU A 279 -8.97 -3.58 13.81
N LYS A 280 -8.32 -3.06 12.76
CA LYS A 280 -8.91 -2.05 11.85
C LYS A 280 -9.21 -2.58 10.44
N LEU A 281 -9.00 -3.86 10.16
CA LEU A 281 -9.41 -4.56 8.94
C LEU A 281 -10.32 -5.76 9.27
#